data_AF-A0AAV0X218-F1
#
_entry.id   AF-A0AAV0X218-F1
#
_cell.length_a   1.000
_cell.length_b   1.000
_cell.length_c   1.000
_cell.angle_alpha   90.00
_cell.angle_beta   90.00
_cell.angle_gamma   90.00
#
_symmetry.space_group_name_H-M   'P 1'
#
loop_
_entity.id
_entity.type
_entity.pdbx_description
1 polymer ?
#
loop_
_entity_poly.entity_id
_entity_poly.type
_entity_poly.pdbx_seq_one_letter_code
_entity_poly.pdbx_strand_id
1 'polypeptide(L)'
;MWAPSHTGISVNEKVDMPANEAITPTSSTTITTLPYQDVKRCINIHTTNMWRTSWDEIPITNNLKSIKKKITKWYTQPNASRRSEIINTRTKVGHTNLIHIHIIRHEE
;
A
#
# COMPACT_ATOMS: atom_id res chain seq x y z
N MET A 1 32.89 -13.06 -18.75
CA MET A 1 32.89 -12.52 -20.13
C MET A 1 31.52 -12.82 -20.71
N TRP A 2 30.76 -11.79 -21.08
CA TRP A 2 29.40 -11.94 -21.62
C TRP A 2 29.46 -11.69 -23.13
N ALA A 3 28.87 -12.57 -23.94
CA ALA A 3 28.89 -12.49 -25.39
C ALA A 3 27.46 -12.33 -25.92
N PRO A 4 27.09 -11.19 -26.51
CA PRO A 4 25.77 -10.98 -27.10
C PRO A 4 25.83 -11.39 -28.58
N SER A 5 25.57 -12.66 -28.88
CA SER A 5 25.23 -13.08 -30.24
C SER A 5 24.27 -14.27 -30.16
N HIS A 6 22.99 -13.99 -30.40
CA HIS A 6 21.87 -14.82 -29.99
C HIS A 6 21.51 -15.93 -31.00
N THR A 7 22.34 -16.22 -32.00
CA THR A 7 22.01 -17.24 -33.03
C THR A 7 23.25 -17.79 -33.73
N GLY A 8 23.40 -19.11 -33.80
CA GLY A 8 24.44 -19.79 -34.58
C GLY A 8 25.70 -20.22 -33.82
N ILE A 9 25.80 -19.95 -32.51
CA ILE A 9 26.89 -20.47 -31.67
C ILE A 9 26.40 -21.75 -31.02
N SER A 10 26.88 -22.90 -31.51
CA SER A 10 26.44 -24.23 -31.08
C SER A 10 26.57 -24.49 -29.57
N VAL A 11 27.51 -23.83 -28.90
CA VAL A 11 27.69 -23.92 -27.44
C VAL A 11 26.61 -23.13 -26.69
N ASN A 12 26.19 -21.98 -27.21
CA ASN A 12 25.11 -21.20 -26.60
C ASN A 12 23.76 -21.89 -26.83
N GLU A 13 23.53 -22.38 -28.05
CA GLU A 13 22.33 -23.13 -28.40
C GLU A 13 22.17 -24.41 -27.55
N LYS A 14 23.28 -25.10 -27.22
CA LYS A 14 23.25 -26.26 -26.31
C LYS A 14 22.85 -25.92 -24.87
N VAL A 15 23.08 -24.68 -24.43
CA VAL A 15 22.70 -24.21 -23.09
C VAL A 15 21.29 -23.61 -23.12
N ASP A 16 20.92 -22.96 -24.22
CA ASP A 16 19.60 -22.37 -24.43
C ASP A 16 18.52 -23.43 -24.70
N MET A 17 18.87 -24.55 -25.33
CA MET A 17 17.94 -25.66 -25.61
C MET A 17 17.31 -26.27 -24.34
N PRO A 18 18.06 -26.71 -23.31
CA PRO A 18 17.46 -27.21 -22.07
C PRO A 18 16.73 -26.10 -21.29
N ALA A 19 17.19 -24.84 -21.40
CA ALA A 19 16.48 -23.72 -20.80
C ALA A 19 15.11 -23.51 -21.46
N ASN A 20 15.02 -23.59 -22.78
CA ASN A 20 13.80 -23.45 -23.57
C ASN A 20 12.85 -24.65 -23.39
N GLU A 21 13.42 -25.87 -23.33
CA GLU A 21 12.69 -27.10 -23.02
C GLU A 21 12.07 -27.07 -21.63
N ALA A 22 12.74 -26.46 -20.64
CA ALA A 22 12.20 -26.29 -19.29
C ALA A 22 11.02 -25.30 -19.21
N ILE A 23 10.90 -24.37 -20.16
CA ILE A 23 9.77 -23.42 -20.26
C ILE A 23 8.59 -24.00 -21.05
N THR A 24 8.83 -24.96 -21.95
CA THR A 24 7.79 -25.66 -22.72
C THR A 24 7.34 -26.90 -21.95
N PRO A 25 6.17 -26.90 -21.30
CA PRO A 25 5.84 -27.99 -20.38
C PRO A 25 5.18 -29.15 -21.12
N THR A 26 5.78 -30.35 -21.09
CA THR A 26 5.04 -31.61 -21.33
C THR A 26 4.32 -32.08 -20.05
N SER A 27 4.73 -31.58 -18.88
CA SER A 27 4.10 -31.82 -17.58
C SER A 27 4.27 -30.59 -16.68
N SER A 28 3.64 -29.47 -17.07
CA SER A 28 3.62 -28.31 -16.17
C SER A 28 2.89 -28.73 -14.91
N THR A 29 3.58 -28.69 -13.77
CA THR A 29 2.87 -28.68 -12.50
C THR A 29 2.18 -27.32 -12.46
N THR A 30 0.92 -27.28 -12.90
CA THR A 30 0.09 -26.08 -12.84
C THR A 30 0.19 -25.54 -11.42
N ILE A 31 0.82 -24.37 -11.23
CA ILE A 31 0.80 -23.65 -9.97
C ILE A 31 -0.66 -23.29 -9.73
N THR A 32 -1.37 -24.19 -9.07
CA THR A 32 -2.82 -24.16 -8.90
C THR A 32 -3.20 -23.30 -7.70
N THR A 33 -2.21 -22.90 -6.89
CA THR A 33 -2.42 -22.10 -5.68
C THR A 33 -1.44 -20.93 -5.66
N LEU A 34 -1.99 -19.72 -5.60
CA LEU A 34 -1.21 -18.52 -5.33
C LEU A 34 -0.67 -18.59 -3.89
N PRO A 35 0.60 -18.22 -3.66
CA PRO A 35 1.12 -18.08 -2.31
C PRO A 35 0.23 -17.18 -1.47
N TYR A 36 -0.03 -17.57 -0.22
CA TYR A 36 -0.85 -16.78 0.72
C TYR A 36 -0.41 -15.31 0.80
N GLN A 37 0.89 -15.04 0.77
CA GLN A 37 1.44 -13.69 0.82
C GLN A 37 0.98 -12.83 -0.35
N ASP A 38 0.89 -13.40 -1.55
CA ASP A 38 0.46 -12.70 -2.76
C ASP A 38 -1.03 -12.39 -2.69
N VAL A 39 -1.86 -13.36 -2.29
CA VAL A 39 -3.29 -13.14 -2.07
C VAL A 39 -3.53 -12.05 -1.03
N LYS A 40 -2.83 -12.12 0.11
CA LYS A 40 -2.90 -11.09 1.16
C LYS A 40 -2.49 -9.71 0.63
N ARG A 41 -1.43 -9.64 -0.18
CA ARG A 41 -1.00 -8.39 -0.81
C ARG A 41 -2.07 -7.83 -1.74
N CYS A 42 -2.65 -8.67 -2.59
CA CYS A 42 -3.72 -8.27 -3.51
C CYS A 42 -4.94 -7.74 -2.76
N ILE A 43 -5.37 -8.41 -1.69
CA ILE A 43 -6.47 -7.96 -0.82
C ILE A 43 -6.14 -6.58 -0.23
N ASN A 44 -4.95 -6.43 0.37
CA ASN A 44 -4.55 -5.16 0.98
C ASN A 44 -4.52 -4.00 -0.02
N ILE A 45 -4.00 -4.24 -1.23
CA ILE A 45 -3.97 -3.24 -2.30
C ILE A 45 -5.40 -2.86 -2.69
N HIS A 46 -6.26 -3.85 -2.92
CA HIS A 46 -7.64 -3.61 -3.32
C HIS A 46 -8.42 -2.83 -2.25
N THR A 47 -8.37 -3.26 -0.99
CA THR A 47 -9.02 -2.56 0.13
C THR A 47 -8.48 -1.15 0.31
N THR A 48 -7.16 -0.96 0.20
CA THR A 48 -6.55 0.38 0.31
C THR A 48 -6.99 1.30 -0.82
N ASN A 49 -7.11 0.77 -2.05
CA ASN A 49 -7.58 1.54 -3.20
C ASN A 49 -9.04 1.94 -3.03
N MET A 50 -9.90 1.02 -2.60
CA MET A 50 -11.30 1.34 -2.30
C MET A 50 -11.42 2.46 -1.26
N TRP A 51 -10.68 2.35 -0.16
CA TRP A 51 -10.67 3.40 0.86
C TRP A 51 -10.14 4.73 0.32
N ARG A 52 -9.10 4.71 -0.53
CA ARG A 52 -8.57 5.93 -1.16
C ARG A 52 -9.63 6.61 -2.02
N THR A 53 -10.33 5.86 -2.87
CA THR A 53 -11.40 6.40 -3.71
C THR A 53 -12.47 7.07 -2.86
N SER A 54 -13.00 6.37 -1.85
CA SER A 54 -14.00 6.97 -0.95
C SER A 54 -13.47 8.17 -0.19
N TRP A 55 -12.19 8.18 0.19
CA TRP A 55 -11.57 9.33 0.85
C TRP A 55 -11.45 10.54 -0.09
N ASP A 56 -11.18 10.30 -1.37
CA ASP A 56 -11.01 11.35 -2.38
C ASP A 56 -12.33 11.96 -2.84
N GLU A 57 -13.44 11.25 -2.69
CA GLU A 57 -14.80 11.77 -2.89
C GLU A 57 -15.25 12.76 -1.80
N ILE A 58 -14.64 12.72 -0.60
CA ILE A 58 -14.98 13.64 0.49
C ILE A 58 -14.57 15.07 0.11
N PRO A 59 -15.47 16.06 0.21
CA PRO A 59 -15.16 17.43 -0.14
C PRO A 59 -14.15 18.06 0.82
N ILE A 60 -13.36 19.02 0.32
CA ILE A 60 -12.34 19.75 1.11
C ILE A 60 -12.97 20.57 2.25
N THR A 61 -14.26 20.89 2.17
CA THR A 61 -15.02 21.54 3.24
C THR A 61 -15.15 20.69 4.49
N ASN A 62 -14.94 19.37 4.40
CA ASN A 62 -14.87 18.52 5.58
C ASN A 62 -13.61 18.84 6.40
N ASN A 63 -13.78 19.13 7.69
CA ASN A 63 -12.69 19.50 8.60
C ASN A 63 -11.53 18.50 8.59
N LEU A 64 -11.80 17.20 8.52
CA LEU A 64 -10.73 16.20 8.50
C LEU A 64 -10.04 16.13 7.13
N LYS A 65 -10.79 16.27 6.02
CA LYS A 65 -10.22 16.26 4.66
C LYS A 65 -9.32 17.46 4.40
N SER A 66 -9.67 18.64 4.92
CA SER A 66 -8.86 19.86 4.80
C SER A 66 -7.48 19.67 5.46
N ILE A 67 -7.43 18.98 6.60
CA ILE A 67 -6.22 18.69 7.38
C ILE A 67 -5.46 17.48 6.80
N LYS A 68 -6.17 16.45 6.37
CA LYS A 68 -5.62 15.16 5.91
C LYS A 68 -6.04 14.86 4.47
N LYS A 69 -5.25 15.33 3.52
CA LYS A 69 -5.57 15.14 2.09
C LYS A 69 -5.51 13.68 1.63
N LYS A 70 -4.57 12.90 2.16
CA LYS A 70 -4.30 11.49 1.77
C LYS A 70 -4.59 10.51 2.90
N ILE A 71 -4.95 9.28 2.56
CA ILE A 71 -5.16 8.17 3.52
C ILE A 71 -3.86 7.67 4.20
N THR A 72 -2.70 8.23 3.85
CA THR A 72 -1.40 7.83 4.42
C THR A 72 -1.40 8.00 5.94
N LYS A 73 -0.78 7.06 6.66
CA LYS A 73 -0.67 7.15 8.12
C LYS A 73 0.06 8.44 8.49
N TRP A 74 -0.45 9.14 9.51
CA TRP A 74 0.29 10.27 10.05
C TRP A 74 1.57 9.79 10.73
N TYR A 75 2.62 10.59 10.61
CA TYR A 75 3.82 10.38 11.39
C TYR A 75 3.45 10.38 12.88
N THR A 76 3.85 9.30 13.55
CA THR A 76 3.74 9.08 14.99
C THR A 76 5.16 8.89 15.49
N GLN A 77 5.50 9.53 16.59
CA GLN A 77 6.84 9.38 17.16
C GLN A 77 7.02 7.92 17.60
N PRO A 78 8.15 7.28 17.25
CA PRO A 78 8.47 5.95 17.76
C PRO A 78 8.43 5.97 19.29
N ASN A 79 7.82 4.94 19.90
CA ASN A 79 7.68 4.78 21.35
C ASN A 79 6.88 5.90 22.06
N ALA A 80 6.04 6.64 21.34
CA ALA A 80 5.14 7.60 21.97
C ALA A 80 4.14 6.87 22.89
N SER A 81 3.86 7.47 24.05
CA SER A 81 2.77 6.99 24.91
C SER A 81 1.41 7.15 24.20
N ARG A 82 0.46 6.26 24.52
CA ARG A 82 -0.95 6.36 24.07
C ARG A 82 -1.51 7.77 24.28
N ARG A 83 -1.21 8.38 25.44
CA ARG A 83 -1.67 9.73 25.80
C ARG A 83 -1.11 10.78 24.84
N SER A 84 0.18 10.70 24.52
CA SER A 84 0.84 11.64 23.60
C SER A 84 0.26 11.55 22.18
N GLU A 85 -0.01 10.34 21.69
CA GLU A 85 -0.65 10.14 20.38
C GLU A 85 -2.07 10.73 20.32
N ILE A 86 -2.85 10.55 21.40
CA ILE A 86 -4.21 11.11 21.51
C ILE A 86 -4.15 12.63 21.49
N ILE A 87 -3.26 13.25 22.26
CA ILE A 87 -3.08 14.70 22.30
C ILE A 87 -2.73 15.21 20.90
N ASN A 88 -1.70 14.62 20.26
CA ASN A 88 -1.28 15.02 18.91
C ASN A 88 -2.42 14.88 17.88
N THR A 89 -3.19 13.80 17.94
CA THR A 89 -4.33 13.57 17.04
C THR A 89 -5.41 14.61 17.24
N ARG A 90 -5.80 14.88 18.50
CA ARG A 90 -6.82 15.90 18.82
C ARG A 90 -6.38 17.30 18.40
N THR A 91 -5.14 17.67 18.69
CA THR A 91 -4.57 18.95 18.27
C THR A 91 -4.57 19.09 16.74
N LYS A 92 -4.17 18.05 16.00
CA LYS A 92 -4.17 18.06 14.54
C LYS A 92 -5.56 18.26 13.94
N VAL A 93 -6.59 17.62 14.50
CA VAL A 93 -7.99 17.75 14.02
C VAL A 93 -8.63 19.06 14.50
N GLY A 94 -7.95 19.84 15.34
CA GLY A 94 -8.47 21.11 15.85
C GLY A 94 -9.36 20.96 17.08
N HIS A 95 -9.42 19.78 17.72
CA HIS A 95 -10.13 19.54 18.99
C HIS A 95 -9.38 20.15 20.17
N THR A 96 -9.14 21.46 20.09
CA THR A 96 -8.56 22.29 21.13
C THR A 96 -9.67 23.06 21.81
N ASN A 97 -9.44 23.49 23.05
CA ASN A 97 -10.43 24.28 23.79
C ASN A 97 -10.84 25.52 22.97
N LEU A 98 -9.90 26.26 22.40
CA LEU A 98 -10.18 27.48 21.62
C LEU A 98 -11.20 27.30 20.48
N ILE A 99 -11.19 26.16 19.79
CA ILE A 99 -12.04 25.93 18.61
C ILE A 99 -13.34 25.18 19.00
N HIS A 100 -13.28 24.30 20.01
CA HIS A 100 -14.40 23.45 20.40
C HIS A 100 -15.04 23.83 21.74
N ILE A 101 -14.70 24.99 22.32
CA ILE A 101 -15.25 25.43 23.61
C ILE A 101 -16.78 25.48 23.59
N HIS A 102 -17.39 25.88 22.47
CA HIS A 102 -18.85 25.91 22.33
C HIS A 102 -19.47 24.50 22.39
N ILE A 103 -18.88 23.51 21.72
CA ILE A 103 -19.30 22.09 21.81
C ILE A 103 -19.09 21.54 23.22
N ILE A 104 -17.95 21.83 23.85
CA ILE A 104 -17.64 21.35 25.19
C ILE A 104 -18.58 21.98 26.24
N ARG A 105 -19.01 23.22 26.02
CA ARG A 105 -19.94 23.94 26.90
C ARG A 105 -21.41 23.73 26.53
N HIS A 106 -21.71 22.95 25.50
CA HIS A 106 -23.07 22.73 24.98
C HIS A 106 -23.80 24.03 24.61
N GLU A 107 -23.08 24.95 23.98
CA GLU A 107 -23.59 26.27 23.54
C GLU A 107 -24.04 26.26 22.06
N GLU A 108 -24.32 25.08 21.50
CA GLU A 108 -24.91 24.89 20.16
C GLU A 108 -26.44 24.86 20.17
#